data_AF-A0A3M1XRH7-F1
#
_entry.id   AF-A0A3M1XRH7-F1
#
_cell.length_a   1.000
_cell.length_b   1.000
_cell.length_c   1.000
_cell.angle_alpha   90.00
_cell.angle_beta   90.00
_cell.angle_gamma   90.00
#
_symmetry.space_group_name_H-M   'P 1'
#
loop_
_entity.id
_entity.type
_entity.pdbx_description
1 polymer ?
#
loop_
_entity_poly.entity_id
_entity_poly.type
_entity_poly.pdbx_seq_one_letter_code
_entity_poly.pdbx_strand_id
1 'polypeptide(L)'
;TPFGIPTIYNATFIGNKPAGTSNRTATFRANGGGKVYNSIFMEQGRGVDIEYKSDANVPESSYDRFVAGDLDMTHNIFWNISDNTPGNVWRITPIEGGWTDSANQVSAAITAIQNYFPVNNDITDPGIQGLSYVSDNSLDPRFEAWEVYSNVKTPTDSFFTPTSYKGAFGRFPNQFWIKDWTALDHYGYLVNDVRTVTSLDKADLMRSFSVFPNPSNGLFTLQAGELKANQPVDIRVLSITGRLISDSQVQPVAGAFQTSLDLSAQPAGVYVIAIRQGDQYAVQKVVKE
;
A
#
# COMPACT_ATOMS: atom_id res chain seq x y z
N THR A 1 -12.24 -18.30 -21.74
CA THR A 1 -12.66 -17.90 -20.39
C THR A 1 -12.08 -18.85 -19.35
N PRO A 2 -11.52 -18.34 -18.24
CA PRO A 2 -11.02 -19.17 -17.13
C PRO A 2 -12.15 -19.76 -16.28
N PHE A 3 -11.88 -20.86 -15.57
CA PHE A 3 -12.83 -21.48 -14.63
C PHE A 3 -12.99 -20.73 -13.30
N GLY A 4 -12.13 -19.76 -13.01
CA GLY A 4 -12.22 -18.92 -11.83
C GLY A 4 -11.43 -17.61 -12.00
N ILE A 5 -12.02 -16.52 -11.51
CA ILE A 5 -11.40 -15.19 -11.43
C ILE A 5 -11.53 -14.75 -9.96
N PRO A 6 -10.67 -15.24 -9.06
CA PRO A 6 -10.73 -14.87 -7.65
C PRO A 6 -10.48 -13.37 -7.50
N THR A 7 -11.27 -12.69 -6.66
CA THR A 7 -11.05 -11.28 -6.32
C THR A 7 -10.62 -11.20 -4.86
N ILE A 8 -9.48 -10.56 -4.61
CA ILE A 8 -8.84 -10.40 -3.30
C ILE A 8 -8.69 -8.89 -3.04
N TYR A 9 -9.15 -8.45 -1.88
CA TYR A 9 -8.87 -7.13 -1.32
C TYR A 9 -8.09 -7.29 -0.01
N ASN A 10 -7.23 -6.33 0.32
CA ASN A 10 -6.65 -6.18 1.66
C ASN A 10 -5.92 -7.43 2.20
N ALA A 11 -5.07 -8.04 1.36
CA ALA A 11 -4.17 -9.14 1.76
C ALA A 11 -2.74 -8.65 2.02
N THR A 12 -2.01 -9.33 2.91
CA THR A 12 -0.59 -9.07 3.18
C THR A 12 0.21 -10.35 2.97
N PHE A 13 1.18 -10.31 2.06
CA PHE A 13 2.04 -11.42 1.67
C PHE A 13 3.50 -11.10 2.00
N ILE A 14 3.94 -11.48 3.20
CA ILE A 14 5.34 -11.39 3.63
C ILE A 14 6.00 -12.73 3.28
N GLY A 15 6.97 -12.72 2.37
CA GLY A 15 7.85 -13.87 2.14
C GLY A 15 9.02 -13.90 3.12
N ASN A 16 10.00 -14.75 2.85
CA ASN A 16 11.30 -14.71 3.50
C ASN A 16 12.35 -14.83 2.39
N LYS A 17 13.17 -13.77 2.21
CA LYS A 17 14.07 -13.61 1.07
C LYS A 17 15.55 -13.57 1.48
N PRO A 18 16.17 -14.73 1.72
CA PRO A 18 17.60 -14.89 1.54
C PRO A 18 18.00 -14.58 0.09
N ALA A 19 19.24 -14.10 -0.11
CA ALA A 19 19.80 -13.91 -1.44
C ALA A 19 19.75 -15.20 -2.27
N GLY A 20 19.28 -15.12 -3.52
CA GLY A 20 19.21 -16.25 -4.46
C GLY A 20 17.98 -17.16 -4.35
N THR A 21 17.01 -16.86 -3.48
CA THR A 21 15.78 -17.66 -3.37
C THR A 21 14.83 -17.51 -4.56
N SER A 22 14.00 -18.53 -4.79
CA SER A 22 13.09 -18.65 -5.94
C SER A 22 11.60 -18.49 -5.59
N ASN A 23 11.29 -18.03 -4.38
CA ASN A 23 9.93 -17.66 -3.96
C ASN A 23 9.39 -16.53 -4.84
N ARG A 24 8.16 -16.71 -5.33
CA ARG A 24 7.48 -15.82 -6.26
C ARG A 24 6.33 -15.12 -5.56
N THR A 25 6.10 -13.87 -5.97
CA THR A 25 4.99 -13.05 -5.48
C THR A 25 3.64 -13.62 -5.93
N ALA A 26 3.54 -13.96 -7.22
CA ALA A 26 2.41 -14.67 -7.81
C ALA A 26 2.84 -15.36 -9.12
N THR A 27 1.99 -16.23 -9.67
CA THR A 27 2.22 -16.83 -11.00
C THR A 27 0.89 -17.11 -11.68
N PHE A 28 0.66 -16.47 -12.83
CA PHE A 28 -0.53 -16.66 -13.64
C PHE A 28 -0.17 -17.48 -14.88
N ARG A 29 -0.75 -18.68 -15.01
CA ARG A 29 -0.49 -19.67 -16.07
C ARG A 29 -1.77 -20.39 -16.48
N ALA A 30 -1.73 -21.08 -17.62
CA ALA A 30 -2.82 -21.88 -18.18
C ALA A 30 -4.16 -21.14 -18.24
N ASN A 31 -4.18 -19.97 -18.88
CA ASN A 31 -5.35 -19.06 -18.95
C ASN A 31 -5.80 -18.48 -17.59
N GLY A 32 -5.00 -18.63 -16.52
CA GLY A 32 -5.37 -18.16 -15.18
C GLY A 32 -5.53 -16.64 -15.14
N GLY A 33 -6.70 -16.19 -14.67
CA GLY A 33 -6.99 -14.80 -14.31
C GLY A 33 -7.08 -14.61 -12.79
N GLY A 34 -7.48 -13.43 -12.34
CA GLY A 34 -7.60 -13.10 -10.92
C GLY A 34 -7.32 -11.63 -10.65
N LYS A 35 -7.95 -11.09 -9.61
CA LYS A 35 -7.95 -9.66 -9.30
C LYS A 35 -7.46 -9.43 -7.87
N VAL A 36 -6.39 -8.65 -7.71
CA VAL A 36 -5.82 -8.36 -6.39
C VAL A 36 -5.65 -6.86 -6.17
N TYR A 37 -6.27 -6.36 -5.12
CA TYR A 37 -6.40 -4.95 -4.82
C TYR A 37 -6.06 -4.64 -3.36
N ASN A 38 -5.66 -3.40 -3.09
CA ASN A 38 -5.38 -2.90 -1.75
C ASN A 38 -4.47 -3.82 -0.93
N SER A 39 -3.52 -4.52 -1.54
CA SER A 39 -2.72 -5.56 -0.90
C SER A 39 -1.24 -5.15 -0.80
N ILE A 40 -0.50 -5.81 0.09
CA ILE A 40 0.94 -5.56 0.29
C ILE A 40 1.69 -6.85 0.03
N PHE A 41 2.65 -6.81 -0.88
CA PHE A 41 3.56 -7.90 -1.20
C PHE A 41 4.98 -7.49 -0.81
N MET A 42 5.64 -8.28 0.02
CA MET A 42 7.04 -8.01 0.37
C MET A 42 7.89 -9.27 0.55
N GLU A 43 9.20 -9.08 0.56
CA GLU A 43 10.19 -10.13 0.90
C GLU A 43 10.14 -11.35 -0.05
N GLN A 44 10.09 -11.11 -1.37
CA GLN A 44 10.06 -12.16 -2.40
C GLN A 44 11.30 -12.15 -3.30
N GLY A 45 11.88 -13.33 -3.56
CA GLY A 45 13.00 -13.49 -4.51
C GLY A 45 12.62 -13.17 -5.96
N ARG A 46 11.34 -13.28 -6.32
CA ARG A 46 10.80 -13.02 -7.66
C ARG A 46 9.42 -12.33 -7.60
N GLY A 47 9.14 -11.50 -8.58
CA GLY A 47 7.85 -10.82 -8.74
C GLY A 47 6.69 -11.71 -9.19
N VAL A 48 5.76 -11.10 -9.91
CA VAL A 48 4.60 -11.71 -10.56
C VAL A 48 5.02 -12.22 -11.94
N ASP A 49 5.07 -13.54 -12.12
CA ASP A 49 5.30 -14.17 -13.43
C ASP A 49 3.93 -14.35 -14.16
N ILE A 50 3.74 -13.70 -15.32
CA ILE A 50 2.54 -13.82 -16.17
C ILE A 50 2.87 -14.59 -17.45
N GLU A 51 2.14 -15.66 -17.72
CA GLU A 51 2.27 -16.48 -18.92
C GLU A 51 1.84 -15.76 -20.20
N TYR A 52 2.68 -15.83 -21.23
CA TYR A 52 2.39 -15.39 -22.60
C TYR A 52 2.51 -16.56 -23.59
N LYS A 53 1.64 -16.56 -24.61
CA LYS A 53 1.64 -17.45 -25.78
C LYS A 53 1.01 -16.69 -26.95
N SER A 54 1.44 -16.96 -28.18
CA SER A 54 0.93 -16.29 -29.39
C SER A 54 0.58 -17.20 -30.57
N ASP A 55 0.68 -18.52 -30.40
CA ASP A 55 0.21 -19.50 -31.39
C ASP A 55 -1.33 -19.57 -31.39
N ALA A 56 -1.93 -19.32 -32.55
CA ALA A 56 -3.39 -19.31 -32.76
C ALA A 56 -4.08 -20.67 -32.52
N ASN A 57 -3.32 -21.76 -32.41
CA ASN A 57 -3.83 -23.11 -32.13
C ASN A 57 -3.84 -23.45 -30.63
N VAL A 58 -3.32 -22.55 -29.77
CA VAL A 58 -3.15 -22.78 -28.33
C VAL A 58 -4.24 -22.04 -27.54
N PRO A 59 -4.76 -22.62 -26.43
CA PRO A 59 -5.69 -21.92 -25.56
C PRO A 59 -5.11 -20.61 -25.01
N GLU A 60 -5.99 -19.62 -24.85
CA GLU A 60 -5.76 -18.29 -24.27
C GLU A 60 -4.72 -18.31 -23.12
N SER A 61 -3.80 -17.35 -23.13
CA SER A 61 -2.78 -17.16 -22.09
C SER A 61 -3.27 -16.32 -20.91
N SER A 62 -2.51 -16.29 -19.82
CA SER A 62 -2.78 -15.35 -18.72
C SER A 62 -2.58 -13.88 -19.12
N TYR A 63 -1.72 -13.59 -20.10
CA TYR A 63 -1.66 -12.25 -20.70
C TYR A 63 -2.97 -11.88 -21.42
N ASP A 64 -3.65 -12.84 -22.07
CA ASP A 64 -4.96 -12.57 -22.68
C ASP A 64 -6.04 -12.32 -21.62
N ARG A 65 -5.89 -12.86 -20.41
CA ARG A 65 -6.73 -12.46 -19.25
C ARG A 65 -6.46 -11.02 -18.82
N PHE A 66 -5.21 -10.57 -18.86
CA PHE A 66 -4.88 -9.17 -18.60
C PHE A 66 -5.50 -8.25 -19.66
N VAL A 67 -5.36 -8.59 -20.96
CA VAL A 67 -5.97 -7.83 -22.06
C VAL A 67 -7.51 -7.80 -21.98
N ALA A 68 -8.14 -8.88 -21.53
CA ALA A 68 -9.59 -8.96 -21.29
C ALA A 68 -10.06 -8.23 -20.01
N GLY A 69 -9.15 -7.79 -19.14
CA GLY A 69 -9.49 -7.24 -17.82
C GLY A 69 -9.94 -8.31 -16.80
N ASP A 70 -9.66 -9.59 -17.05
CA ASP A 70 -9.85 -10.73 -16.14
C ASP A 70 -8.67 -10.89 -15.15
N LEU A 71 -7.48 -10.39 -15.49
CA LEU A 71 -6.30 -10.35 -14.64
C LEU A 71 -5.94 -8.88 -14.34
N ASP A 72 -6.01 -8.49 -13.07
CA ASP A 72 -5.71 -7.11 -12.62
C ASP A 72 -5.05 -7.13 -11.24
N MET A 73 -3.95 -6.40 -11.08
CA MET A 73 -3.23 -6.26 -9.81
C MET A 73 -2.85 -4.79 -9.62
N THR A 74 -3.77 -3.99 -9.08
CA THR A 74 -3.61 -2.54 -8.92
C THR A 74 -3.95 -2.06 -7.51
N HIS A 75 -3.50 -0.85 -7.15
CA HIS A 75 -3.68 -0.26 -5.81
C HIS A 75 -2.98 -1.07 -4.71
N ASN A 76 -1.89 -1.78 -5.05
CA ASN A 76 -1.08 -2.58 -4.12
C ASN A 76 0.30 -1.93 -3.87
N ILE A 77 1.00 -2.39 -2.83
CA ILE A 77 2.43 -2.08 -2.60
C ILE A 77 3.26 -3.33 -2.87
N PHE A 78 4.41 -3.15 -3.54
CA PHE A 78 5.41 -4.20 -3.79
C PHE A 78 6.78 -3.75 -3.23
N TRP A 79 7.33 -4.49 -2.26
CA TRP A 79 8.60 -4.12 -1.60
C TRP A 79 9.61 -5.27 -1.46
N ASN A 80 10.89 -4.95 -1.61
CA ASN A 80 11.99 -5.92 -1.63
C ASN A 80 11.71 -7.12 -2.56
N ILE A 81 11.06 -6.88 -3.70
CA ILE A 81 10.67 -7.91 -4.68
C ILE A 81 11.75 -7.99 -5.76
N SER A 82 12.50 -9.10 -5.81
CA SER A 82 13.70 -9.25 -6.66
C SER A 82 14.74 -8.15 -6.40
N ASP A 83 14.69 -7.04 -7.15
CA ASP A 83 15.54 -5.84 -7.02
C ASP A 83 14.74 -4.53 -7.04
N ASN A 84 13.42 -4.61 -6.84
CA ASN A 84 12.44 -3.51 -6.92
C ASN A 84 12.34 -2.83 -8.31
N THR A 85 12.98 -3.32 -9.37
CA THR A 85 12.77 -2.76 -10.71
C THR A 85 11.43 -3.23 -11.29
N PRO A 86 10.64 -2.37 -11.96
CA PRO A 86 9.34 -2.74 -12.53
C PRO A 86 9.34 -4.03 -13.37
N GLY A 87 10.36 -4.23 -14.21
CA GLY A 87 10.52 -5.44 -15.04
C GLY A 87 10.89 -6.71 -14.27
N ASN A 88 11.15 -6.62 -12.98
CA ASN A 88 11.40 -7.75 -12.07
C ASN A 88 10.31 -7.92 -11.01
N VAL A 89 9.50 -6.87 -10.75
CA VAL A 89 8.24 -6.94 -9.99
C VAL A 89 7.12 -7.55 -10.82
N TRP A 90 7.03 -7.25 -12.12
CA TRP A 90 6.09 -7.91 -13.06
C TRP A 90 6.82 -8.36 -14.33
N ARG A 91 6.66 -9.64 -14.68
CA ARG A 91 7.35 -10.28 -15.81
C ARG A 91 6.38 -11.00 -16.73
N ILE A 92 6.54 -10.79 -18.03
CA ILE A 92 6.05 -11.75 -19.03
C ILE A 92 7.01 -12.94 -19.08
N THR A 93 6.45 -14.14 -19.04
CA THR A 93 7.16 -15.41 -19.21
C THR A 93 6.54 -16.17 -20.40
N PRO A 94 7.20 -16.20 -21.56
CA PRO A 94 6.90 -17.17 -22.63
C PRO A 94 7.09 -18.60 -22.11
N ILE A 95 6.39 -19.58 -22.69
CA ILE A 95 6.57 -20.99 -22.30
C ILE A 95 7.86 -21.57 -22.89
N GLU A 96 8.73 -22.12 -22.03
CA GLU A 96 9.71 -23.12 -22.43
C GLU A 96 8.98 -24.41 -22.84
N GLY A 97 8.86 -24.68 -24.14
CA GLY A 97 8.12 -25.84 -24.63
C GLY A 97 8.01 -26.02 -26.15
N GLY A 98 8.74 -25.23 -26.96
CA GLY A 98 8.74 -25.35 -28.42
C GLY A 98 7.75 -24.47 -29.18
N TRP A 99 6.99 -23.61 -28.48
CA TRP A 99 6.14 -22.60 -29.11
C TRP A 99 6.97 -21.47 -29.71
N THR A 100 6.65 -21.02 -30.93
CA THR A 100 7.41 -19.99 -31.65
C THR A 100 6.83 -18.60 -31.44
N ASP A 101 6.86 -18.11 -30.20
CA ASP A 101 6.46 -16.72 -29.91
C ASP A 101 7.39 -15.71 -30.60
N SER A 102 6.85 -14.72 -31.32
CA SER A 102 7.68 -13.69 -31.92
C SER A 102 8.26 -12.76 -30.86
N ALA A 103 9.58 -12.51 -30.92
CA ALA A 103 10.26 -11.56 -30.03
C ALA A 103 9.61 -10.17 -30.00
N ASN A 104 9.03 -9.72 -31.13
CA ASN A 104 8.29 -8.45 -31.21
C ASN A 104 6.98 -8.50 -30.41
N GLN A 105 6.26 -9.62 -30.45
CA GLN A 105 5.00 -9.80 -29.72
C GLN A 105 5.24 -9.91 -28.21
N VAL A 106 6.26 -10.68 -27.81
CA VAL A 106 6.71 -10.78 -26.41
C VAL A 106 7.17 -9.41 -25.90
N SER A 107 7.92 -8.64 -26.70
CA SER A 107 8.35 -7.28 -26.33
C SER A 107 7.16 -6.33 -26.14
N ALA A 108 6.16 -6.39 -27.02
CA ALA A 108 4.93 -5.59 -26.88
C ALA A 108 4.14 -5.95 -25.61
N ALA A 109 4.03 -7.25 -25.28
CA ALA A 109 3.40 -7.71 -24.04
C ALA A 109 4.19 -7.23 -22.79
N ILE A 110 5.52 -7.29 -22.84
CA ILE A 110 6.40 -6.75 -21.78
C ILE A 110 6.14 -5.25 -21.61
N THR A 111 6.08 -4.47 -22.69
CA THR A 111 5.81 -3.02 -22.64
C THR A 111 4.40 -2.71 -22.10
N ALA A 112 3.38 -3.51 -22.45
CA ALA A 112 2.02 -3.29 -21.93
C ALA A 112 1.95 -3.47 -20.40
N ILE A 113 2.53 -4.54 -19.88
CA ILE A 113 2.67 -4.79 -18.43
C ILE A 113 3.58 -3.71 -17.79
N GLN A 114 4.70 -3.42 -18.45
CA GLN A 114 5.69 -2.37 -18.16
C GLN A 114 5.05 -0.99 -17.90
N ASN A 115 4.06 -0.62 -18.71
CA ASN A 115 3.38 0.67 -18.61
C ASN A 115 2.18 0.65 -17.65
N TYR A 116 1.50 -0.49 -17.49
CA TYR A 116 0.24 -0.54 -16.74
C TYR A 116 0.42 -0.68 -15.23
N PHE A 117 1.14 -1.70 -14.74
CA PHE A 117 1.19 -1.92 -13.29
C PHE A 117 2.00 -0.87 -12.50
N PRO A 118 3.14 -0.35 -12.99
CA PRO A 118 3.96 0.59 -12.20
C PRO A 118 3.32 1.97 -11.99
N VAL A 119 2.35 2.38 -12.83
CA VAL A 119 1.60 3.63 -12.64
C VAL A 119 0.32 3.45 -11.81
N ASN A 120 -0.03 2.20 -11.50
CA ASN A 120 -1.24 1.83 -10.74
C ASN A 120 -0.90 1.10 -9.42
N ASN A 121 0.36 1.00 -9.02
CA ASN A 121 0.83 0.39 -7.76
C ASN A 121 2.05 1.15 -7.23
N ASP A 122 2.34 1.01 -5.95
CA ASP A 122 3.51 1.62 -5.32
C ASP A 122 4.66 0.61 -5.22
N ILE A 123 5.88 1.01 -5.57
CA ILE A 123 7.10 0.21 -5.35
C ILE A 123 7.96 0.95 -4.31
N THR A 124 7.60 0.81 -3.05
CA THR A 124 8.19 1.54 -1.92
C THR A 124 8.12 0.70 -0.64
N ASP A 125 8.88 1.10 0.39
CA ASP A 125 8.82 0.44 1.69
C ASP A 125 7.46 0.76 2.38
N PRO A 126 6.63 -0.25 2.71
CA PRO A 126 5.38 -0.03 3.44
C PRO A 126 5.61 0.36 4.92
N GLY A 127 6.85 0.33 5.41
CA GLY A 127 7.20 0.68 6.78
C GLY A 127 6.62 -0.30 7.79
N ILE A 128 7.00 -1.58 7.67
CA ILE A 128 6.58 -2.62 8.62
C ILE A 128 7.10 -2.31 10.04
N GLN A 129 6.25 -2.45 11.07
CA GLN A 129 6.64 -2.10 12.45
C GLN A 129 7.69 -3.05 13.03
N GLY A 130 7.66 -4.34 12.65
CA GLY A 130 8.66 -5.33 13.04
C GLY A 130 8.64 -6.54 12.11
N LEU A 131 9.82 -6.94 11.62
CA LEU A 131 9.97 -8.10 10.74
C LEU A 131 10.93 -9.10 11.38
N SER A 132 10.41 -10.27 11.75
CA SER A 132 11.18 -11.40 12.27
C SER A 132 10.71 -12.70 11.66
N TYR A 133 11.65 -13.64 11.49
CA TYR A 133 11.42 -15.00 11.00
C TYR A 133 11.71 -16.05 12.07
N VAL A 134 11.87 -15.64 13.33
CA VAL A 134 12.18 -16.49 14.49
C VAL A 134 11.22 -16.21 15.65
N SER A 135 11.14 -17.13 16.60
CA SER A 135 10.33 -17.01 17.81
C SER A 135 11.00 -16.09 18.85
N ASP A 136 11.12 -14.81 18.54
CA ASP A 136 11.73 -13.78 19.40
C ASP A 136 10.75 -12.72 19.91
N ASN A 137 9.47 -12.80 19.50
CA ASN A 137 8.42 -11.82 19.76
C ASN A 137 8.67 -10.44 19.11
N SER A 138 9.29 -10.40 17.92
CA SER A 138 9.57 -9.16 17.18
C SER A 138 8.75 -8.97 15.88
N LEU A 139 7.87 -9.91 15.52
CA LEU A 139 7.03 -9.78 14.32
C LEU A 139 5.80 -8.89 14.59
N ASP A 140 5.77 -7.72 13.94
CA ASP A 140 4.63 -6.78 13.94
C ASP A 140 4.33 -6.35 12.48
N PRO A 141 3.51 -7.13 11.75
CA PRO A 141 3.13 -6.90 10.35
C PRO A 141 2.14 -5.74 10.14
N ARG A 142 2.01 -4.80 11.09
CA ARG A 142 1.36 -3.51 10.85
C ARG A 142 2.31 -2.60 10.08
N PHE A 143 1.74 -1.64 9.33
CA PHE A 143 2.48 -0.81 8.39
C PHE A 143 2.26 0.69 8.63
N GLU A 144 3.32 1.48 8.49
CA GLU A 144 3.39 2.89 8.90
C GLU A 144 3.60 3.88 7.75
N ALA A 145 4.03 3.43 6.57
CA ALA A 145 4.24 4.31 5.42
C ALA A 145 2.92 4.95 4.93
N TRP A 146 3.03 6.13 4.31
CA TRP A 146 1.85 6.89 3.87
C TRP A 146 1.08 6.16 2.76
N GLU A 147 1.81 5.45 1.90
CA GLU A 147 1.31 4.73 0.73
C GLU A 147 0.38 3.59 1.11
N VAL A 148 0.47 3.09 2.34
CA VAL A 148 -0.49 2.15 2.93
C VAL A 148 -1.87 2.78 3.05
N TYR A 149 -1.97 4.09 3.26
CA TYR A 149 -3.21 4.83 3.54
C TYR A 149 -3.67 5.71 2.37
N SER A 150 -3.11 5.48 1.18
CA SER A 150 -3.35 6.27 -0.04
C SER A 150 -3.72 5.40 -1.23
N ASN A 151 -4.27 6.00 -2.29
CA ASN A 151 -4.57 5.32 -3.55
C ASN A 151 -5.25 3.94 -3.34
N VAL A 152 -6.32 3.93 -2.54
CA VAL A 152 -7.04 2.72 -2.12
C VAL A 152 -8.26 2.53 -3.03
N LYS A 153 -8.38 1.37 -3.67
CA LYS A 153 -9.52 1.03 -4.54
C LYS A 153 -10.76 0.74 -3.70
N THR A 154 -11.84 1.46 -3.93
CA THR A 154 -13.14 1.12 -3.33
C THR A 154 -13.70 -0.16 -3.98
N PRO A 155 -14.09 -1.19 -3.21
CA PRO A 155 -14.77 -2.36 -3.77
C PRO A 155 -16.12 -2.00 -4.39
N THR A 156 -16.45 -2.67 -5.51
CA THR A 156 -17.75 -2.53 -6.20
C THR A 156 -18.76 -3.62 -5.83
N ASP A 157 -18.30 -4.70 -5.21
CA ASP A 157 -19.13 -5.81 -4.73
C ASP A 157 -19.36 -5.67 -3.22
N SER A 158 -20.63 -5.70 -2.82
CA SER A 158 -21.11 -5.62 -1.43
C SER A 158 -20.60 -6.72 -0.50
N PHE A 159 -20.01 -7.81 -1.02
CA PHE A 159 -19.31 -8.81 -0.21
C PHE A 159 -18.10 -8.22 0.53
N PHE A 160 -17.43 -7.22 -0.05
CA PHE A 160 -16.24 -6.60 0.55
C PHE A 160 -16.59 -5.32 1.32
N THR A 161 -16.15 -5.23 2.58
CA THR A 161 -16.19 -3.99 3.35
C THR A 161 -15.11 -3.01 2.83
N PRO A 162 -15.45 -1.77 2.43
CA PRO A 162 -14.45 -0.78 2.04
C PRO A 162 -13.53 -0.41 3.21
N THR A 163 -12.24 -0.31 2.94
CA THR A 163 -11.19 0.11 3.87
C THR A 163 -10.55 1.42 3.40
N SER A 164 -9.80 2.09 4.30
CA SER A 164 -8.98 3.27 3.97
C SER A 164 -7.48 2.93 4.03
N TYR A 165 -7.11 1.68 3.77
CA TYR A 165 -5.73 1.19 3.86
C TYR A 165 -5.48 0.01 2.92
N LYS A 166 -4.21 -0.28 2.67
CA LYS A 166 -3.70 -1.47 1.96
C LYS A 166 -3.18 -2.50 2.96
N GLY A 167 -3.15 -3.77 2.55
CA GLY A 167 -2.78 -4.88 3.40
C GLY A 167 -3.91 -5.37 4.31
N ALA A 168 -3.65 -6.46 5.02
CA ALA A 168 -4.57 -7.06 5.98
C ALA A 168 -4.54 -6.39 7.37
N PHE A 169 -3.60 -5.45 7.59
CA PHE A 169 -3.34 -4.80 8.85
C PHE A 169 -3.35 -3.28 8.68
N GLY A 170 -4.01 -2.58 9.60
CA GLY A 170 -3.88 -1.13 9.73
C GLY A 170 -2.99 -0.75 10.92
N ARG A 171 -2.72 0.55 11.04
CA ARG A 171 -1.80 1.18 12.00
C ARG A 171 -2.09 0.85 13.47
N PHE A 172 -3.37 0.80 13.84
CA PHE A 172 -3.78 0.87 15.25
C PHE A 172 -3.68 -0.50 15.96
N PRO A 173 -3.37 -0.55 17.28
CA PRO A 173 -3.23 -1.83 18.00
C PRO A 173 -4.47 -2.75 17.92
N ASN A 174 -5.68 -2.18 17.87
CA ASN A 174 -6.93 -2.93 17.70
C ASN A 174 -7.13 -3.51 16.28
N GLN A 175 -6.18 -3.30 15.37
CA GLN A 175 -6.15 -3.91 14.04
C GLN A 175 -5.13 -5.06 13.96
N PHE A 176 -4.47 -5.41 15.07
CA PHE A 176 -3.56 -6.56 15.17
C PHE A 176 -4.33 -7.87 15.44
N TRP A 177 -5.25 -8.22 14.53
CA TRP A 177 -6.24 -9.29 14.72
C TRP A 177 -5.67 -10.72 14.75
N ILE A 178 -4.38 -10.91 14.49
CA ILE A 178 -3.71 -12.23 14.51
C ILE A 178 -3.21 -12.68 15.90
N LYS A 179 -3.34 -11.83 16.93
CA LYS A 179 -2.98 -12.19 18.32
C LYS A 179 -3.93 -13.25 18.90
N ASP A 180 -3.50 -13.93 19.95
CA ASP A 180 -4.27 -14.85 20.82
C ASP A 180 -4.79 -16.16 20.18
N TRP A 181 -4.91 -16.25 18.84
CA TRP A 181 -5.45 -17.43 18.16
C TRP A 181 -4.60 -17.99 17.01
N THR A 182 -3.62 -17.25 16.48
CA THR A 182 -2.76 -17.78 15.40
C THR A 182 -1.56 -18.55 15.94
N ALA A 183 -1.04 -19.47 15.13
CA ALA A 183 0.20 -20.19 15.45
C ALA A 183 1.42 -19.25 15.62
N LEU A 184 1.41 -18.07 15.00
CA LEU A 184 2.48 -17.08 15.16
C LEU A 184 2.50 -16.51 16.58
N ASP A 185 1.34 -16.28 17.20
CA ASP A 185 1.25 -15.82 18.58
C ASP A 185 1.59 -16.97 19.55
N HIS A 186 0.98 -18.14 19.34
CA HIS A 186 1.20 -19.33 20.18
C HIS A 186 2.67 -19.78 20.24
N TYR A 187 3.43 -19.60 19.15
CA TYR A 187 4.86 -19.92 19.10
C TYR A 187 5.79 -18.71 19.33
N GLY A 188 5.28 -17.58 19.82
CA GLY A 188 6.12 -16.44 20.24
C GLY A 188 6.86 -15.74 19.11
N TYR A 189 6.29 -15.69 17.90
CA TYR A 189 6.80 -14.85 16.81
C TYR A 189 6.27 -13.42 16.94
N LEU A 190 4.97 -13.29 17.24
CA LEU A 190 4.31 -11.99 17.31
C LEU A 190 4.78 -11.17 18.51
N VAL A 191 4.73 -9.85 18.36
CA VAL A 191 5.06 -8.94 19.45
C VAL A 191 4.12 -9.14 20.65
N ASN A 192 4.72 -9.24 21.84
CA ASN A 192 4.01 -9.43 23.10
C ASN A 192 3.14 -8.20 23.41
N ASP A 193 3.79 -7.07 23.63
CA ASP A 193 3.17 -5.75 23.64
C ASP A 193 3.07 -5.24 22.21
N VAL A 194 1.91 -5.43 21.58
CA VAL A 194 1.51 -4.68 20.38
C VAL A 194 1.86 -3.21 20.62
N ARG A 195 2.78 -2.63 19.83
CA ARG A 195 3.30 -1.29 20.08
C ARG A 195 2.16 -0.27 20.07
N THR A 196 1.65 -0.03 21.27
CA THR A 196 0.94 1.17 21.63
C THR A 196 2.01 2.24 21.74
N VAL A 197 1.82 3.36 21.05
CA VAL A 197 2.64 4.55 21.28
C VAL A 197 2.16 5.16 22.60
N THR A 198 2.60 4.55 23.71
CA THR A 198 2.55 5.11 25.06
C THR A 198 3.92 5.72 25.34
N SER A 199 3.94 7.03 25.56
CA SER A 199 5.09 7.92 25.35
C SER A 199 5.49 8.02 23.86
N LEU A 200 5.41 9.18 23.20
CA LEU A 200 4.77 10.42 23.66
C LEU A 200 3.27 10.22 23.94
N ASP A 201 2.72 11.00 24.87
CA ASP A 201 1.36 10.80 25.34
C ASP A 201 0.34 11.08 24.22
N LYS A 202 -0.84 10.43 24.24
CA LYS A 202 -1.93 10.78 23.32
C LYS A 202 -2.42 12.21 23.58
N ALA A 203 -2.26 12.70 24.81
CA ALA A 203 -2.45 14.10 25.16
C ALA A 203 -1.38 15.01 24.51
N ASP A 204 -0.12 14.57 24.46
CA ASP A 204 0.99 15.38 23.94
C ASP A 204 1.03 15.40 22.42
N LEU A 205 0.70 14.30 21.74
CA LEU A 205 0.49 14.29 20.29
C LEU A 205 -0.80 15.04 19.86
N MET A 206 -1.76 15.25 20.76
CA MET A 206 -2.91 16.15 20.56
C MET A 206 -2.65 17.60 21.03
N ARG A 207 -1.53 17.85 21.71
CA ARG A 207 -1.01 19.20 22.02
C ARG A 207 -0.02 19.68 20.95
N SER A 208 0.74 18.75 20.37
CA SER A 208 1.85 19.07 19.47
C SER A 208 1.40 19.62 18.12
N PHE A 209 0.13 19.45 17.74
CA PHE A 209 -0.50 20.14 16.62
C PHE A 209 -1.98 20.46 16.87
N SER A 210 -2.48 21.52 16.23
CA SER A 210 -3.90 21.89 16.24
C SER A 210 -4.30 22.54 14.92
N VAL A 211 -5.56 22.33 14.50
CA VAL A 211 -6.15 22.98 13.33
C VAL A 211 -7.38 23.81 13.71
N PHE A 212 -7.35 25.09 13.37
CA PHE A 212 -8.38 26.09 13.71
C PHE A 212 -8.56 27.17 12.62
N PRO A 213 -9.73 27.83 12.51
CA PRO A 213 -10.99 27.46 13.15
C PRO A 213 -11.50 26.12 12.59
N ASN A 214 -12.29 25.40 13.39
CA ASN A 214 -12.89 24.13 13.00
C ASN A 214 -14.24 23.99 13.72
N PRO A 215 -15.40 24.13 13.03
CA PRO A 215 -15.56 24.27 11.57
C PRO A 215 -14.97 25.56 10.96
N SER A 216 -14.88 25.62 9.63
CA SER A 216 -14.55 26.83 8.87
C SER A 216 -15.20 26.86 7.49
N ASN A 217 -15.22 28.03 6.84
CA ASN A 217 -15.65 28.18 5.44
C ASN A 217 -14.59 27.68 4.41
N GLY A 218 -13.57 26.94 4.85
CA GLY A 218 -12.53 26.33 4.02
C GLY A 218 -11.12 26.82 4.32
N LEU A 219 -10.93 27.94 5.02
CA LEU A 219 -9.61 28.40 5.46
C LEU A 219 -9.30 27.89 6.87
N PHE A 220 -8.20 27.13 6.98
CA PHE A 220 -7.71 26.57 8.23
C PHE A 220 -6.26 27.00 8.48
N THR A 221 -5.91 27.20 9.74
CA THR A 221 -4.52 27.30 10.23
C THR A 221 -4.16 25.99 10.91
N LEU A 222 -3.09 25.35 10.45
CA LEU A 222 -2.42 24.25 11.13
C LEU A 222 -1.24 24.84 11.91
N GLN A 223 -1.23 24.68 13.22
CA GLN A 223 -0.13 25.07 14.11
C GLN A 223 0.47 23.82 14.78
N ALA A 224 1.80 23.79 14.99
CA ALA A 224 2.48 22.73 15.73
C ALA A 224 3.59 23.29 16.64
N GLY A 225 3.72 22.68 17.83
CA GLY A 225 4.56 23.17 18.94
C GLY A 225 5.80 22.33 19.25
N GLU A 226 5.77 21.01 19.01
CA GLU A 226 6.86 20.08 19.38
C GLU A 226 7.41 19.33 18.17
N LEU A 227 7.96 20.08 17.22
CA LEU A 227 8.60 19.52 16.03
C LEU A 227 10.12 19.38 16.21
N LYS A 228 10.68 18.33 15.61
CA LYS A 228 12.13 18.17 15.41
C LYS A 228 12.64 19.32 14.56
N ALA A 229 13.69 20.01 15.03
CA ALA A 229 14.34 21.06 14.26
C ALA A 229 14.98 20.51 12.98
N ASN A 230 14.99 21.32 11.92
CA ASN A 230 15.64 21.03 10.63
C ASN A 230 15.17 19.73 9.92
N GLN A 231 13.96 19.25 10.20
CA GLN A 231 13.31 18.20 9.42
C GLN A 231 12.01 18.71 8.77
N PRO A 232 11.74 18.38 7.49
CA PRO A 232 10.49 18.75 6.83
C PRO A 232 9.27 18.14 7.53
N VAL A 233 8.16 18.87 7.52
CA VAL A 233 6.83 18.34 7.80
C VAL A 233 6.13 18.08 6.47
N ASP A 234 5.77 16.82 6.22
CA ASP A 234 4.85 16.46 5.14
C ASP A 234 3.41 16.68 5.64
N ILE A 235 2.56 17.27 4.81
CA ILE A 235 1.19 17.65 5.14
C ILE A 235 0.28 17.22 4.00
N ARG A 236 -0.66 16.33 4.32
CA ARG A 236 -1.60 15.73 3.36
C ARG A 236 -3.02 16.06 3.81
N VAL A 237 -3.82 16.61 2.90
CA VAL A 237 -5.26 16.77 3.14
C VAL A 237 -6.02 15.80 2.25
N LEU A 238 -6.90 15.02 2.86
CA LEU A 238 -7.76 14.06 2.20
C LEU A 238 -9.23 14.38 2.45
N SER A 239 -10.09 14.03 1.49
CA SER A 239 -11.53 13.90 1.73
C SER A 239 -11.83 12.69 2.62
N ILE A 240 -13.03 12.65 3.21
CA ILE A 240 -13.50 11.52 4.03
C ILE A 240 -13.49 10.14 3.31
N THR A 241 -13.45 10.10 1.97
CA THR A 241 -13.34 8.87 1.17
C THR A 241 -11.90 8.48 0.82
N GLY A 242 -10.89 9.16 1.37
CA GLY A 242 -9.48 8.88 1.10
C GLY A 242 -8.94 9.46 -0.22
N ARG A 243 -9.75 10.20 -1.00
CA ARG A 243 -9.22 10.98 -2.14
C ARG A 243 -8.34 12.11 -1.62
N LEU A 244 -7.06 12.11 -1.99
CA LEU A 244 -6.09 13.17 -1.75
C LEU A 244 -6.58 14.50 -2.38
N ILE A 245 -6.39 15.60 -1.66
CA ILE A 245 -6.81 16.96 -2.02
C ILE A 245 -5.59 17.89 -2.15
N SER A 246 -4.65 17.75 -1.22
CA SER A 246 -3.38 18.48 -1.22
C SER A 246 -2.28 17.60 -0.61
N ASP A 247 -1.08 17.73 -1.14
CA ASP A 247 0.15 17.13 -0.64
C ASP A 247 1.24 18.21 -0.70
N SER A 248 1.91 18.45 0.42
CA SER A 248 2.82 19.59 0.57
C SER A 248 3.86 19.32 1.64
N GLN A 249 5.04 19.93 1.49
CA GLN A 249 6.13 19.80 2.46
C GLN A 249 6.57 21.19 2.93
N VAL A 250 6.67 21.38 4.25
CA VAL A 250 7.00 22.66 4.88
C VAL A 250 8.17 22.47 5.84
N GLN A 251 9.23 23.28 5.67
CA GLN A 251 10.38 23.30 6.58
C GLN A 251 10.08 24.21 7.79
N PRO A 252 10.15 23.72 9.05
CA PRO A 252 9.92 24.55 10.22
C PRO A 252 10.96 25.64 10.39
N VAL A 253 10.52 26.90 10.57
CA VAL A 253 11.40 28.02 10.91
C VAL A 253 11.41 28.23 12.42
N ALA A 254 12.51 27.83 13.06
CA ALA A 254 12.91 28.16 14.44
C ALA A 254 11.78 28.30 15.50
N GLY A 255 11.39 27.16 16.10
CA GLY A 255 10.74 27.14 17.43
C GLY A 255 9.21 27.14 17.45
N ALA A 256 8.53 27.50 16.36
CA ALA A 256 7.08 27.29 16.21
C ALA A 256 6.74 27.02 14.75
N PHE A 257 5.79 26.12 14.49
CA PHE A 257 5.34 25.80 13.14
C PHE A 257 3.91 26.27 12.95
N GLN A 258 3.65 26.96 11.85
CA GLN A 258 2.31 27.40 11.47
C GLN A 258 2.22 27.48 9.94
N THR A 259 1.12 26.99 9.37
CA THR A 259 0.83 27.10 7.94
C THR A 259 -0.68 27.17 7.69
N SER A 260 -1.07 27.77 6.56
CA SER A 260 -2.45 27.84 6.11
C SER A 260 -2.79 26.67 5.19
N LEU A 261 -3.99 26.11 5.37
CA LEU A 261 -4.58 25.11 4.50
C LEU A 261 -5.86 25.69 3.90
N ASP A 262 -5.89 25.83 2.57
CA ASP A 262 -7.03 26.38 1.84
C ASP A 262 -7.82 25.27 1.14
N LEU A 263 -9.05 25.08 1.61
CA LEU A 263 -10.06 24.18 1.08
C LEU A 263 -11.29 24.96 0.56
N SER A 264 -11.21 26.28 0.39
CA SER A 264 -12.32 27.12 -0.11
C SER A 264 -12.87 26.64 -1.46
N ALA A 265 -11.98 26.17 -2.35
CA ALA A 265 -12.31 25.57 -3.65
C ALA A 265 -12.88 24.14 -3.56
N GLN A 266 -13.06 23.58 -2.36
CA GLN A 266 -13.62 22.25 -2.13
C GLN A 266 -15.07 22.33 -1.60
N PRO A 267 -15.91 21.30 -1.84
CA PRO A 267 -17.26 21.24 -1.28
C PRO A 267 -17.31 21.35 0.25
N ALA A 268 -18.46 21.76 0.78
CA ALA A 268 -18.77 21.58 2.20
C ALA A 268 -18.70 20.08 2.56
N GLY A 269 -18.14 19.74 3.72
CA GLY A 269 -17.98 18.35 4.14
C GLY A 269 -16.83 18.10 5.13
N VAL A 270 -16.52 16.82 5.30
CA VAL A 270 -15.49 16.34 6.23
C VAL A 270 -14.18 16.07 5.51
N TYR A 271 -13.10 16.61 6.07
CA TYR A 271 -11.73 16.43 5.59
C TYR A 271 -10.84 15.86 6.71
N VAL A 272 -9.78 15.18 6.29
CA VAL A 272 -8.78 14.57 7.16
C VAL A 272 -7.44 15.21 6.82
N ILE A 273 -6.81 15.85 7.80
CA ILE A 273 -5.48 16.43 7.69
C ILE A 273 -4.52 15.47 8.40
N ALA A 274 -3.53 14.97 7.66
CA ALA A 274 -2.45 14.14 8.19
C ALA A 274 -1.12 14.90 8.08
N ILE A 275 -0.31 14.83 9.13
CA ILE A 275 1.05 15.38 9.17
C ILE A 275 2.06 14.26 9.47
N ARG A 276 3.28 14.40 8.94
CA ARG A 276 4.41 13.51 9.22
C ARG A 276 5.70 14.31 9.36
N GLN A 277 6.57 13.93 10.29
CA GLN A 277 7.95 14.40 10.41
C GLN A 277 8.84 13.22 10.85
N GLY A 278 9.53 12.61 9.89
CA GLY A 278 10.22 11.33 10.09
C GLY A 278 9.24 10.23 10.52
N ASP A 279 9.46 9.65 11.68
CA ASP A 279 8.62 8.57 12.25
C ASP A 279 7.41 9.10 13.06
N GLN A 280 7.39 10.40 13.37
CA GLN A 280 6.23 11.02 14.03
C GLN A 280 5.16 11.32 12.98
N TYR A 281 3.93 10.91 13.24
CA TYR A 281 2.77 11.25 12.42
C TYR A 281 1.58 11.59 13.29
N ALA A 282 0.70 12.47 12.82
CA ALA A 282 -0.55 12.82 13.51
C ALA A 282 -1.68 13.09 12.50
N VAL A 283 -2.93 12.96 12.94
CA VAL A 283 -4.12 13.08 12.07
C VAL A 283 -5.25 13.81 12.80
N GLN A 284 -5.83 14.84 12.18
CA GLN A 284 -7.00 15.56 12.69
C GLN A 284 -8.11 15.61 11.64
N LYS A 285 -9.35 15.35 12.08
CA LYS A 285 -10.57 15.60 11.30
C LYS A 285 -10.97 17.07 11.40
N VAL A 286 -11.31 17.68 10.27
CA VAL A 286 -11.91 19.03 10.19
C VAL A 286 -13.22 19.03 9.40
N VAL A 287 -14.04 20.05 9.67
CA VAL A 287 -15.32 20.29 8.99
C VAL A 287 -15.21 21.59 8.20
N LYS A 288 -15.43 21.50 6.89
CA LYS A 288 -15.69 22.66 6.04
C LYS A 288 -17.20 22.84 5.89
N GLU A 289 -17.67 24.07 6.06
CA GLU A 289 -19.04 24.52 5.77
C GLU A 289 -19.16 25.11 4.34
#